data_AF-D8FZR2-F1
#
_entry.id   AF-D8FZR2-F1
#
_cell.length_a   1.000
_cell.length_b   1.000
_cell.length_c   1.000
_cell.angle_alpha   90.00
_cell.angle_beta   90.00
_cell.angle_gamma   90.00
#
_symmetry.space_group_name_H-M   'P 1'
#
loop_
_entity.id
_entity.type
_entity.pdbx_description
1 polymer ?
#
loop_
_entity_poly.entity_id
_entity_poly.type
_entity_poly.pdbx_seq_one_letter_code
_entity_poly.pdbx_strand_id
1 'polypeptide(L)'
;MADREPPMTWHWNGKNWIGAHLEGVELGWGYLIAAVALIVLPTTLIGFSAYYFPPTPGSKLSWLPFAWTWLTFLSHLGIVLWLMAEMYQFPVLVYLGVMRRRIFGS
;
A
#
# COMPACT_ATOMS: atom_id res chain seq x y z
N MET A 1 15.88 -20.92 36.26
CA MET A 1 16.37 -19.84 35.39
C MET A 1 16.35 -20.39 33.98
N ALA A 2 15.47 -19.89 33.11
CA ALA A 2 15.28 -20.42 31.76
C ALA A 2 16.10 -19.56 30.79
N ASP A 3 17.17 -20.12 30.26
CA ASP A 3 17.93 -19.51 29.18
C ASP A 3 17.05 -19.49 27.92
N ARG A 4 16.76 -18.29 27.44
CA ARG A 4 16.17 -18.07 26.13
C ARG A 4 17.30 -18.19 25.10
N GLU A 5 17.43 -19.35 24.47
CA GLU A 5 18.28 -19.50 23.29
C GLU A 5 17.74 -18.58 22.17
N PRO A 6 18.56 -17.67 21.61
CA PRO A 6 18.15 -16.89 20.44
C PRO A 6 17.92 -17.87 19.27
N PRO A 7 16.87 -17.70 18.46
CA PRO A 7 16.60 -18.60 17.34
C PRO A 7 17.81 -18.58 16.39
N MET A 8 18.56 -19.68 16.37
CA MET A 8 19.80 -19.83 15.64
C MET A 8 19.46 -20.03 14.16
N THR A 9 19.48 -18.93 13.39
CA THR A 9 19.14 -18.85 11.96
C THR A 9 20.31 -19.24 11.05
N TRP A 10 21.19 -20.14 11.48
CA TRP A 10 22.36 -20.56 10.70
C TRP A 10 22.43 -22.08 10.62
N HIS A 11 22.28 -22.63 9.42
CA HIS A 11 22.36 -24.07 9.19
C HIS A 11 23.47 -24.40 8.18
N TRP A 12 24.22 -25.48 8.46
CA TRP A 12 25.32 -25.94 7.62
C TRP A 12 24.83 -27.02 6.66
N ASN A 13 24.94 -26.80 5.35
CA ASN A 13 24.54 -27.76 4.32
C ASN A 13 25.74 -28.58 3.80
N GLY A 14 26.67 -28.94 4.67
CA GLY A 14 27.80 -29.83 4.34
C GLY A 14 28.94 -29.22 3.50
N LYS A 15 28.71 -28.08 2.82
CA LYS A 15 29.73 -27.38 2.02
C LYS A 15 29.87 -25.89 2.35
N ASN A 16 28.76 -25.22 2.64
CA ASN A 16 28.74 -23.79 2.94
C ASN A 16 27.79 -23.53 4.11
N TRP A 17 28.10 -22.45 4.85
CA TRP A 17 27.21 -21.95 5.89
C TRP A 17 26.13 -21.13 5.20
N ILE A 18 24.90 -21.61 5.30
CA ILE A 18 23.76 -20.94 4.75
C ILE A 18 23.19 -20.12 5.90
N GLY A 19 23.25 -18.80 5.79
CA GLY A 19 22.34 -17.98 6.56
C GLY A 19 20.95 -18.44 6.21
N ALA A 20 20.11 -18.75 7.21
CA ALA A 20 18.68 -18.78 7.02
C ALA A 20 18.30 -17.36 6.63
N HIS A 21 18.49 -17.11 5.33
CA HIS A 21 17.79 -16.11 4.58
C HIS A 21 16.36 -16.26 5.05
N LEU A 22 15.76 -15.16 5.45
CA LEU A 22 14.32 -15.08 5.66
C LEU A 22 13.65 -15.33 4.30
N GLU A 23 13.74 -16.56 3.78
CA GLU A 23 12.75 -17.18 2.93
C GLU A 23 11.44 -17.11 3.71
N GLY A 24 10.65 -16.08 3.48
CA GLY A 24 9.42 -15.92 4.25
C GLY A 24 8.64 -14.66 3.99
N VAL A 25 9.26 -13.62 3.43
CA VAL A 25 8.54 -12.61 2.67
C VAL A 25 9.36 -12.33 1.43
N GLU A 26 9.29 -13.24 0.45
CA GLU A 26 9.15 -12.70 -0.90
C GLU A 26 8.07 -11.63 -0.77
N LEU A 27 8.36 -10.37 -1.12
CA LEU A 27 7.33 -9.38 -1.46
C LEU A 27 6.60 -9.95 -2.67
N GLY A 28 5.85 -11.01 -2.42
CA GLY A 28 5.40 -11.97 -3.38
C GLY A 28 4.35 -11.27 -4.19
N TRP A 29 4.25 -11.66 -5.45
CA TRP A 29 3.21 -11.22 -6.36
C TRP A 29 1.81 -11.07 -5.72
N GLY A 30 1.49 -11.84 -4.67
CA GLY A 30 0.31 -11.66 -3.83
C GLY A 30 0.10 -10.23 -3.27
N TYR A 31 1.12 -9.54 -2.76
CA TYR A 31 0.99 -8.16 -2.28
C TYR A 31 0.71 -7.19 -3.41
N LEU A 32 1.37 -7.37 -4.56
CA LEU A 32 1.14 -6.55 -5.75
C LEU A 32 -0.28 -6.77 -6.30
N ILE A 33 -0.73 -8.02 -6.38
CA ILE A 33 -2.09 -8.38 -6.80
C ILE A 33 -3.12 -7.81 -5.82
N ALA A 34 -2.89 -7.93 -4.51
CA ALA A 34 -3.77 -7.37 -3.49
C ALA A 34 -3.86 -5.85 -3.59
N ALA A 35 -2.74 -5.15 -3.77
CA ALA A 35 -2.70 -3.70 -3.94
C ALA A 35 -3.46 -3.25 -5.20
N VAL A 36 -3.23 -3.92 -6.34
CA VAL A 36 -3.96 -3.63 -7.58
C VAL A 36 -5.45 -3.92 -7.40
N ALA A 37 -5.83 -5.05 -6.81
CA ALA A 37 -7.22 -5.39 -6.55
C ALA A 37 -7.90 -4.37 -5.64
N LEU A 38 -7.21 -3.90 -4.59
CA LEU A 38 -7.72 -2.91 -3.64
C LEU A 38 -8.00 -1.56 -4.32
N ILE A 39 -7.26 -1.21 -5.38
CA ILE A 39 -7.49 0.02 -6.14
C ILE A 39 -8.56 -0.21 -7.22
N VAL A 40 -8.41 -1.27 -8.01
CA VAL A 40 -9.20 -1.51 -9.23
C VAL A 40 -10.62 -1.93 -8.89
N LEU A 41 -10.83 -2.88 -7.96
CA LEU A 41 -12.18 -3.38 -7.66
C LEU A 41 -13.15 -2.28 -7.19
N PRO A 42 -12.84 -1.46 -6.18
CA PRO A 42 -13.77 -0.42 -5.73
C PRO A 42 -13.92 0.69 -6.76
N THR A 43 -12.83 1.11 -7.42
CA THR A 43 -12.89 2.16 -8.45
C THR A 43 -13.74 1.73 -9.64
N THR A 44 -13.57 0.50 -10.12
CA THR A 44 -14.36 -0.05 -11.23
C THR A 44 -15.81 -0.26 -10.82
N LEU A 45 -16.10 -0.77 -9.62
CA LEU A 45 -17.47 -0.92 -9.14
C LEU A 45 -18.24 0.40 -9.16
N ILE A 46 -17.62 1.47 -8.63
CA ILE A 46 -18.22 2.80 -8.63
C ILE A 46 -18.29 3.37 -10.06
N GLY A 47 -17.22 3.25 -10.85
CA GLY A 47 -17.22 3.72 -12.24
C GLY A 47 -18.28 3.04 -13.11
N PHE A 48 -18.48 1.74 -12.94
CA PHE A 48 -19.53 0.97 -13.61
C PHE A 48 -20.92 1.46 -13.18
N SER A 49 -21.14 1.75 -11.90
CA SER A 49 -22.42 2.34 -11.46
C SER A 49 -22.69 3.68 -12.14
N ALA A 50 -21.67 4.54 -12.29
CA ALA A 50 -21.80 5.83 -12.96
C ALA A 50 -22.04 5.69 -14.47
N TYR A 51 -21.52 4.63 -15.10
CA TYR A 51 -21.73 4.32 -16.51
C TYR A 51 -23.13 3.75 -16.79
N TYR A 52 -23.59 2.78 -15.99
CA TYR A 52 -24.89 2.14 -16.17
C TYR A 52 -26.05 3.05 -15.75
N PHE A 53 -25.84 3.91 -14.75
CA PHE A 53 -26.82 4.88 -14.28
C PHE A 53 -26.30 6.30 -14.54
N PRO A 54 -26.28 6.73 -15.82
CA PRO A 54 -25.77 8.04 -16.16
C PRO A 54 -26.64 9.11 -15.49
N PRO A 55 -26.03 10.13 -14.87
CA PRO A 55 -26.77 11.18 -14.21
C PRO A 55 -27.55 12.02 -15.22
N THR A 56 -28.72 12.52 -14.80
CA THR A 56 -29.57 13.38 -15.64
C THR A 56 -28.83 14.66 -16.05
N PRO A 57 -28.73 14.96 -17.36
CA PRO A 57 -28.09 16.18 -17.84
C PRO A 57 -28.77 17.42 -17.25
N GLY A 58 -27.98 18.36 -16.71
CA GLY A 58 -28.49 19.59 -16.10
C GLY A 58 -28.89 19.46 -14.63
N SER A 59 -28.84 18.27 -14.03
CA SER A 59 -29.00 18.11 -12.59
C SER A 59 -27.77 18.62 -11.86
N LYS A 60 -27.98 19.40 -10.78
CA LYS A 60 -26.91 19.92 -9.91
C LYS A 60 -26.04 18.82 -9.30
N LEU A 61 -26.52 17.58 -9.25
CA LEU A 61 -25.83 16.43 -8.66
C LEU A 61 -25.14 15.52 -9.69
N SER A 62 -25.15 15.90 -10.97
CA SER A 62 -24.56 15.08 -12.04
C SER A 62 -23.05 14.88 -11.94
N TRP A 63 -22.34 15.75 -11.23
CA TRP A 63 -20.90 15.63 -10.97
C TRP A 63 -20.56 14.63 -9.86
N LEU A 64 -21.53 14.29 -9.00
CA LEU A 64 -21.31 13.50 -7.78
C LEU A 64 -20.79 12.09 -8.09
N PRO A 65 -21.35 11.31 -9.04
CA PRO A 65 -20.81 9.99 -9.37
C PRO A 65 -19.36 10.02 -9.86
N PHE A 66 -19.01 11.03 -10.66
CA PHE A 66 -17.65 11.22 -11.16
C PHE A 66 -16.68 11.60 -10.04
N ALA A 67 -17.05 12.58 -9.20
CA ALA A 67 -16.24 12.95 -8.04
C ALA A 67 -16.08 11.80 -7.06
N TRP A 68 -17.13 11.00 -6.84
CA TRP A 68 -17.09 9.82 -5.97
C TRP A 68 -16.17 8.73 -6.50
N THR A 69 -16.14 8.52 -7.83
CA THR A 69 -15.20 7.59 -8.47
C THR A 69 -13.75 8.01 -8.23
N TRP A 70 -13.44 9.29 -8.44
CA TRP A 70 -12.10 9.83 -8.17
C TRP A 70 -11.72 9.77 -6.70
N LEU A 71 -12.64 10.11 -5.80
CA LEU A 71 -12.43 10.03 -4.36
C LEU A 71 -12.13 8.58 -3.94
N THR A 72 -12.89 7.62 -4.46
CA THR A 72 -12.68 6.20 -4.21
C THR A 72 -11.28 5.78 -4.65
N PHE A 73 -10.88 6.12 -5.88
CA PHE A 73 -9.53 5.81 -6.38
C PHE A 73 -8.44 6.40 -5.49
N LEU A 74 -8.53 7.70 -5.16
CA LEU A 74 -7.53 8.40 -4.35
C LEU A 74 -7.44 7.83 -2.92
N SER A 75 -8.57 7.50 -2.31
CA SER A 75 -8.59 6.88 -0.97
C SER A 75 -7.90 5.53 -0.97
N HIS A 76 -8.20 4.66 -1.94
CA HIS A 76 -7.59 3.32 -2.00
C HIS A 76 -6.10 3.39 -2.39
N LEU A 77 -5.74 4.30 -3.29
CA LEU A 77 -4.33 4.60 -3.60
C LEU A 77 -3.59 5.08 -2.35
N GLY A 78 -4.20 5.99 -1.57
CA GLY A 78 -3.64 6.47 -0.31
C GLY A 78 -3.39 5.34 0.69
N ILE A 79 -4.32 4.40 0.83
CA ILE A 79 -4.16 3.21 1.67
C ILE A 79 -2.99 2.35 1.19
N VAL A 80 -2.90 2.07 -0.11
CA VAL A 80 -1.80 1.28 -0.68
C VAL A 80 -0.46 1.97 -0.46
N LEU A 81 -0.36 3.27 -0.73
CA LEU A 81 0.86 4.06 -0.50
C LEU A 81 1.25 4.08 0.98
N TRP A 82 0.27 4.18 1.88
CA TRP A 82 0.50 4.12 3.31
C TRP A 82 1.00 2.75 3.75
N LEU A 83 0.40 1.66 3.26
CA LEU A 83 0.86 0.30 3.53
C LEU A 83 2.27 0.04 2.97
N MET A 84 2.57 0.55 1.77
CA MET A 84 3.92 0.47 1.19
C MET A 84 4.94 1.21 2.05
N ALA A 85 4.59 2.41 2.54
CA ALA A 85 5.43 3.18 3.45
C ALA A 85 5.72 2.43 4.75
N GLU A 86 4.69 1.80 5.33
CA GLU A 86 4.80 1.00 6.56
C GLU A 86 5.66 -0.26 6.34
N MET A 87 5.39 -1.02 5.27
CA MET A 87 6.11 -2.26 4.93
C MET A 87 7.60 -2.02 4.67
N TYR A 88 7.96 -0.86 4.09
CA TYR A 88 9.35 -0.54 3.80
C TYR A 88 10.18 -0.12 5.04
N GLN A 89 9.57 -0.01 6.23
CA GLN A 89 10.19 0.61 7.42
C GLN A 89 10.81 1.99 7.16
N PHE A 90 10.51 2.62 6.03
CA PHE A 90 10.99 3.95 5.74
C PHE A 90 10.09 4.92 6.50
N PRO A 91 10.63 5.68 7.47
CA PRO A 91 9.85 6.63 8.21
C PRO A 91 9.51 7.78 7.25
N VAL A 92 8.45 7.63 6.46
CA VAL A 92 7.94 8.66 5.54
C VAL A 92 7.61 9.93 6.32
N LEU A 93 7.21 9.78 7.59
CA LEU A 93 7.06 10.89 8.55
C LEU A 93 8.37 11.62 8.85
N VAL A 94 9.52 10.93 8.90
CA VAL A 94 10.84 11.57 9.04
C VAL A 94 11.24 12.27 7.76
N TYR A 95 11.03 11.66 6.59
CA TYR A 95 11.35 12.31 5.31
C TYR A 95 10.48 13.55 5.07
N LEU A 96 9.16 13.47 5.33
CA LEU A 96 8.25 14.63 5.28
C LEU A 96 8.60 15.66 6.36
N GLY A 97 9.06 15.24 7.54
CA GLY A 97 9.56 16.14 8.58
C GLY A 97 10.82 16.89 8.17
N VAL A 98 11.75 16.24 7.46
CA VAL A 98 12.96 16.85 6.92
C VAL A 98 12.62 17.81 5.77
N MET A 99 11.73 17.41 4.86
CA MET A 99 11.26 18.27 3.76
C MET A 99 10.54 19.51 4.28
N ARG A 100 9.66 19.36 5.28
CA ARG A 100 8.95 20.47 5.92
C ARG A 100 9.91 21.45 6.60
N ARG A 101 10.94 20.96 7.30
CA ARG A 101 11.98 21.84 7.88
C ARG A 101 12.79 22.58 6.81
N ARG A 102 12.99 21.98 5.64
CA ARG A 102 13.74 22.59 4.54
C ARG A 102 12.96 23.69 3.83
N ILE A 103 11.63 23.58 3.78
CA ILE A 103 10.73 24.55 3.13
C ILE A 103 10.32 25.67 4.10
N PHE A 104 10.14 25.37 5.39
CA PHE A 104 9.74 26.36 6.40
C PHE A 104 10.92 26.89 7.25
N GLY A 105 12.15 26.45 6.96
CA GLY A 105 13.37 26.86 7.67
C GLY A 105 14.31 27.75 6.83
N SER A 106 13.84 28.29 5.71
CA SER A 106 14.51 29.34 4.91
C SER A 106 13.84 30.69 5.14
#